data_AF-C6XET9-F1
#
_entry.id   AF-C6XET9-F1
#
_cell.length_a   1.000
_cell.length_b   1.000
_cell.length_c   1.000
_cell.angle_alpha   90.00
_cell.angle_beta   90.00
_cell.angle_gamma   90.00
#
_symmetry.space_group_name_H-M   'P 1'
#
loop_
_entity.id
_entity.type
_entity.pdbx_description
1 polymer ?
#
loop_
_entity_poly.entity_id
_entity_poly.type
_entity_poly.pdbx_seq_one_letter_code
_entity_poly.pdbx_strand_id
1 'polypeptide(L)'
;MSCQNLTWQPQGSAYWKDPVSTKAALNTIPCDASTAWQTRIVQTPSVGTGPRAYTCNGSSWMPLAVDDSGNLTVTGTLSLGKALVNDVVTEGSACTPNGLVARDSVGLILSCQSGIYKKGTGGETGLRGMYDPLKGKSASCAISVRSVYASVSTAGDITLGGNINGATFGCTNPPSGRCGIQVGSTLYEAVLTGTGVSYASNGTTQCSGLWPLS
;
A
#
# COMPACT_ATOMS: atom_id res chain seq x y z
N MET A 1 6.91 -28.71 44.45
CA MET A 1 8.20 -28.50 45.15
C MET A 1 8.89 -29.85 45.26
N SER A 2 10.18 -29.94 44.97
CA SER A 2 10.96 -31.17 45.17
C SER A 2 12.15 -30.85 46.06
N CYS A 3 12.36 -31.67 47.10
CA CYS A 3 13.54 -31.54 47.93
C CYS A 3 14.75 -32.10 47.17
N GLN A 4 15.71 -31.23 46.87
CA GLN A 4 16.99 -31.61 46.27
C GLN A 4 18.10 -31.01 47.13
N ASN A 5 19.10 -31.82 47.50
CA ASN A 5 20.21 -31.41 48.37
C ASN A 5 19.79 -30.62 49.62
N LEU A 6 18.82 -31.16 50.38
CA LEU A 6 18.28 -30.59 51.62
C LEU A 6 17.66 -29.17 51.49
N THR A 7 17.40 -28.71 50.27
CA THR A 7 16.78 -27.41 50.02
C THR A 7 15.46 -27.61 49.28
N TRP A 8 14.39 -26.99 49.78
CA TRP A 8 13.11 -26.98 49.08
C TRP A 8 13.23 -26.11 47.84
N GLN A 9 13.35 -26.76 46.68
CA GLN A 9 13.29 -26.07 45.41
C GLN A 9 11.83 -26.11 44.92
N PRO A 10 11.30 -25.00 44.36
CA PRO A 10 10.20 -25.10 43.41
C PRO A 10 10.57 -26.23 42.44
N GLN A 11 9.62 -27.07 42.04
CA GLN A 11 9.90 -28.11 41.06
C GLN A 11 10.10 -27.38 39.72
N GLY A 12 11.28 -26.79 39.55
CA GLY A 12 11.61 -25.90 38.48
C GLY A 12 11.70 -26.75 37.24
N SER A 13 10.96 -26.36 36.20
CA SER A 13 11.19 -26.92 34.88
C SER A 13 12.68 -26.80 34.56
N ALA A 14 13.25 -27.85 33.96
CA ALA A 14 14.61 -27.78 33.42
C ALA A 14 14.75 -26.56 32.48
N TYR A 15 13.66 -26.19 31.82
CA TYR A 15 13.59 -25.19 30.75
C TYR A 15 12.87 -23.90 31.12
N TRP A 16 12.08 -23.83 32.19
CA TRP A 16 11.52 -22.55 32.67
C TRP A 16 12.21 -22.13 33.96
N LYS A 17 12.87 -20.97 33.91
CA LYS A 17 13.61 -20.37 35.02
C LYS A 17 12.95 -19.08 35.48
N ASP A 18 13.39 -18.60 36.63
CA ASP A 18 12.86 -17.37 37.22
C ASP A 18 13.00 -16.16 36.27
N PRO A 19 12.02 -15.23 36.31
CA PRO A 19 12.08 -13.98 35.58
C PRO A 19 13.33 -13.16 35.89
N VAL A 20 13.75 -12.33 34.94
CA VAL A 20 14.79 -11.32 35.13
C VAL A 20 14.20 -9.93 34.93
N SER A 21 14.74 -8.95 35.65
CA SER A 21 14.18 -7.59 35.68
C SER A 21 14.31 -6.86 34.34
N THR A 22 15.41 -7.06 33.62
CA THR A 22 15.70 -6.33 32.37
C THR A 22 16.37 -7.21 31.32
N LYS A 23 16.31 -6.82 30.04
CA LYS A 23 17.08 -7.48 28.96
C LYS A 23 18.59 -7.43 29.20
N ALA A 24 19.09 -6.35 29.82
CA ALA A 24 20.50 -6.28 30.22
C ALA A 24 20.87 -7.37 31.24
N ALA A 25 20.02 -7.62 32.23
CA ALA A 25 20.21 -8.70 33.21
C ALA A 25 20.08 -10.10 32.58
N LEU A 26 19.29 -10.26 31.51
CA LEU A 26 19.29 -11.50 30.74
C LEU A 26 20.64 -11.73 30.06
N ASN A 27 21.22 -10.68 29.46
CA ASN A 27 22.48 -10.77 28.73
C ASN A 27 23.69 -11.07 29.62
N THR A 28 23.60 -10.85 30.95
CA THR A 28 24.65 -11.27 31.90
C THR A 28 24.62 -12.78 32.18
N ILE A 29 23.53 -13.47 31.82
CA ILE A 29 23.44 -14.93 31.91
C ILE A 29 23.96 -15.47 30.57
N PRO A 30 25.09 -16.21 30.54
CA PRO A 30 25.58 -16.82 29.31
C PRO A 30 24.48 -17.62 28.63
N CYS A 31 24.40 -17.54 27.31
CA CYS A 31 23.62 -18.48 26.52
C CYS A 31 24.58 -19.43 25.82
N ASP A 32 24.90 -20.53 26.50
CA ASP A 32 25.75 -21.62 26.02
C ASP A 32 25.06 -22.98 26.22
N ALA A 33 25.79 -24.08 26.02
CA ALA A 33 25.28 -25.44 26.17
C ALA A 33 24.67 -25.73 27.56
N SER A 34 25.13 -25.07 28.63
CA SER A 34 24.63 -25.27 30.01
C SER A 34 23.27 -24.61 30.26
N THR A 35 22.97 -23.56 29.51
CA THR A 35 21.72 -22.79 29.58
C THR A 35 20.82 -22.98 28.37
N ALA A 36 21.24 -23.80 27.40
CA ALA A 36 20.47 -24.10 26.21
C ALA A 36 19.06 -24.56 26.60
N TRP A 37 18.07 -24.04 25.87
CA TRP A 37 16.65 -24.32 26.03
C TRP A 37 16.01 -23.76 27.32
N GLN A 38 16.78 -23.08 28.18
CA GLN A 38 16.19 -22.33 29.28
C GLN A 38 15.41 -21.13 28.75
N THR A 39 14.29 -20.84 29.40
CA THR A 39 13.34 -19.80 29.09
C THR A 39 13.11 -18.94 30.34
N ARG A 40 13.14 -17.63 30.16
CA ARG A 40 12.96 -16.64 31.22
C ARG A 40 12.01 -15.55 30.76
N ILE A 41 11.18 -15.03 31.67
CA ILE A 41 10.43 -13.80 31.43
C ILE A 41 11.35 -12.60 31.73
N VAL A 42 11.56 -11.72 30.77
CA VAL A 42 12.17 -10.41 30.98
C VAL A 42 11.06 -9.41 31.28
N GLN A 43 11.07 -8.80 32.46
CA GLN A 43 10.01 -7.87 32.89
C GLN A 43 10.05 -6.53 32.13
N THR A 44 11.24 -6.05 31.79
CA THR A 44 11.45 -4.82 31.01
C THR A 44 12.37 -5.08 29.81
N PRO A 45 11.82 -5.29 28.59
CA PRO A 45 12.61 -5.49 27.38
C PRO A 45 13.26 -4.19 26.90
N SER A 46 14.30 -4.29 26.07
CA SER A 46 14.94 -3.11 25.46
C SER A 46 14.07 -2.43 24.39
N VAL A 47 13.05 -3.12 23.87
CA VAL A 47 12.16 -2.65 22.82
C VAL A 47 10.71 -3.02 23.14
N GLY A 48 9.80 -2.08 22.94
CA GLY A 48 8.37 -2.24 23.22
C GLY A 48 8.01 -2.13 24.70
N THR A 49 6.77 -2.49 25.03
CA THR A 49 6.23 -2.44 26.40
C THR A 49 5.75 -3.81 26.86
N GLY A 50 5.94 -4.11 28.15
CA GLY A 50 5.42 -5.31 28.81
C GLY A 50 6.42 -6.48 28.89
N PRO A 51 6.19 -7.46 29.79
CA PRO A 51 7.08 -8.61 29.94
C PRO A 51 7.13 -9.50 28.69
N ARG A 52 8.30 -10.06 28.38
CA ARG A 52 8.52 -10.94 27.20
C ARG A 52 9.32 -12.18 27.57
N ALA A 53 8.91 -13.34 27.05
CA ALA A 53 9.66 -14.59 27.22
C ALA A 53 10.85 -14.64 26.25
N TYR A 54 12.00 -15.12 26.74
CA TYR A 54 13.21 -15.37 25.95
C TYR A 54 13.69 -16.79 26.20
N THR A 55 14.09 -17.51 25.15
CA THR A 55 14.68 -18.84 25.21
C THR A 55 16.11 -18.82 24.67
N CYS A 56 17.04 -19.42 25.41
CA CYS A 56 18.42 -19.60 24.96
C CYS A 56 18.48 -20.72 23.91
N ASN A 57 19.06 -20.46 22.73
CA ASN A 57 19.26 -21.46 21.68
C ASN A 57 20.62 -22.20 21.77
N GLY A 58 21.37 -21.99 22.86
CA GLY A 58 22.74 -22.48 23.05
C GLY A 58 23.84 -21.51 22.55
N SER A 59 23.46 -20.35 22.02
CA SER A 59 24.40 -19.30 21.58
C SER A 59 23.90 -17.88 21.83
N SER A 60 22.58 -17.65 21.83
CA SER A 60 21.94 -16.35 22.06
C SER A 60 20.55 -16.50 22.67
N TRP A 61 20.16 -15.52 23.48
CA TRP A 61 18.81 -15.40 24.03
C TRP A 61 17.86 -14.83 22.98
N MET A 62 16.91 -15.63 22.51
CA MET A 62 15.94 -15.24 21.49
C MET A 62 14.55 -15.05 22.11
N PRO A 63 13.84 -13.95 21.81
CA PRO A 63 12.48 -13.79 22.30
C PRO A 63 11.53 -14.79 21.63
N LEU A 64 10.54 -15.26 22.39
CA LEU A 64 9.51 -16.17 21.88
C LEU A 64 8.53 -15.36 21.00
N ALA A 65 8.47 -15.73 19.71
CA ALA A 65 7.59 -15.21 18.66
C ALA A 65 7.85 -13.78 18.10
N VAL A 66 8.77 -13.00 18.66
CA VAL A 66 9.23 -11.72 18.07
C VAL A 66 10.75 -11.64 18.22
N ASP A 67 11.46 -10.88 17.39
CA ASP A 67 12.90 -10.64 17.54
C ASP A 67 13.21 -9.58 18.62
N ASP A 68 14.49 -9.33 18.89
CA ASP A 68 14.95 -8.35 19.89
C ASP A 68 14.51 -6.92 19.54
N SER A 69 14.18 -6.66 18.27
CA SER A 69 13.62 -5.40 17.75
C SER A 69 12.08 -5.38 17.80
N GLY A 70 11.43 -6.44 18.30
CA GLY A 70 9.98 -6.55 18.38
C GLY A 70 9.28 -6.91 17.08
N ASN A 71 10.02 -7.34 16.05
CA ASN A 71 9.43 -7.78 14.78
C ASN A 71 8.98 -9.23 14.84
N LEU A 72 7.84 -9.52 14.21
CA LEU A 72 7.42 -10.88 13.90
C LEU A 72 7.78 -11.17 12.44
N THR A 73 8.72 -12.09 12.21
CA THR A 73 9.06 -12.55 10.86
C THR A 73 8.33 -13.85 10.56
N VAL A 74 7.44 -13.82 9.56
CA VAL A 74 6.71 -14.99 9.07
C VAL A 74 7.16 -15.26 7.63
N THR A 75 7.88 -16.36 7.40
CA THR A 75 8.34 -16.75 6.05
C THR A 75 7.22 -17.34 5.18
N GLY A 76 6.12 -17.77 5.81
CA GLY A 76 4.92 -18.28 5.16
C GLY A 76 3.72 -17.35 5.30
N THR A 77 2.54 -17.94 5.47
CA THR A 77 1.27 -17.20 5.56
C THR A 77 0.98 -16.78 7.00
N LEU A 78 0.74 -15.49 7.21
CA LEU A 78 0.16 -14.96 8.45
C LEU A 78 -1.36 -14.93 8.33
N SER A 79 -2.06 -15.83 9.04
CA SER A 79 -3.53 -15.86 9.12
C SER A 79 -4.00 -15.27 10.45
N LEU A 80 -4.84 -14.25 10.40
CA LEU A 80 -5.31 -13.51 11.57
C LEU A 80 -6.71 -12.94 11.32
N GLY A 81 -7.50 -12.76 12.39
CA GLY A 81 -8.89 -12.29 12.27
C GLY A 81 -8.98 -10.85 11.76
N LYS A 82 -8.22 -9.93 12.38
CA LYS A 82 -8.08 -8.53 11.97
C LYS A 82 -6.66 -8.03 12.26
N ALA A 83 -6.14 -7.17 11.39
CA ALA A 83 -4.92 -6.41 11.61
C ALA A 83 -5.22 -4.91 11.55
N LEU A 84 -4.71 -4.15 12.51
CA LEU A 84 -4.73 -2.68 12.49
C LEU A 84 -3.36 -2.18 12.03
N VAL A 85 -3.31 -1.49 10.90
CA VAL A 85 -2.08 -0.86 10.39
C VAL A 85 -1.98 0.54 10.99
N ASN A 86 -0.95 0.78 11.81
CA ASN A 86 -0.83 2.04 12.56
C ASN A 86 0.01 3.10 11.84
N ASP A 87 0.92 2.69 10.96
CA ASP A 87 1.79 3.64 10.27
C ASP A 87 0.98 4.47 9.26
N VAL A 88 1.02 5.80 9.42
CA VAL A 88 0.28 6.76 8.60
C VAL A 88 1.25 7.50 7.69
N VAL A 89 1.11 7.30 6.38
CA VAL A 89 1.99 7.87 5.36
C VAL A 89 1.21 8.60 4.28
N THR A 90 1.89 9.45 3.51
CA THR A 90 1.29 10.17 2.38
C THR A 90 1.51 9.39 1.09
N GLU A 91 0.50 9.29 0.25
CA GLU A 91 0.64 8.71 -1.10
C GLU A 91 1.74 9.42 -1.90
N GLY A 92 2.54 8.64 -2.64
CA GLY A 92 3.67 9.16 -3.43
C GLY A 92 4.94 9.47 -2.63
N SER A 93 4.88 9.40 -1.29
CA SER A 93 6.08 9.54 -0.45
C SER A 93 7.04 8.35 -0.61
N ALA A 94 8.33 8.61 -0.40
CA ALA A 94 9.38 7.60 -0.51
C ALA A 94 9.25 6.52 0.59
N CYS A 95 9.63 5.29 0.26
CA CYS A 95 9.57 4.15 1.18
C CYS A 95 10.65 3.11 0.87
N THR A 96 11.03 2.34 1.89
CA THR A 96 11.93 1.20 1.76
C THR A 96 11.75 0.26 2.96
N PRO A 97 11.79 -1.08 2.77
CA PRO A 97 11.88 -1.80 1.50
C PRO A 97 10.55 -1.89 0.75
N ASN A 98 10.59 -2.32 -0.51
CA ASN A 98 9.38 -2.70 -1.24
C ASN A 98 8.61 -3.79 -0.46
N GLY A 99 7.28 -3.70 -0.44
CA GLY A 99 6.41 -4.63 0.27
C GLY A 99 5.94 -4.16 1.65
N LEU A 100 6.44 -3.02 2.17
CA LEU A 100 5.84 -2.40 3.35
C LEU A 100 4.38 -2.03 3.10
N VAL A 101 3.55 -2.21 4.14
CA VAL A 101 2.13 -1.84 4.13
C VAL A 101 1.91 -0.77 5.20
N ALA A 102 1.26 0.32 4.80
CA ALA A 102 0.90 1.44 5.66
C ALA A 102 -0.53 1.88 5.36
N ARG A 103 -1.00 2.96 5.98
CA ARG A 103 -2.28 3.60 5.62
C ARG A 103 -2.14 5.10 5.42
N ASP A 104 -3.11 5.72 4.77
CA ASP A 104 -3.26 7.18 4.81
C ASP A 104 -4.03 7.64 6.07
N SER A 105 -4.22 8.94 6.23
CA SER A 105 -4.94 9.53 7.37
C SER A 105 -6.39 9.09 7.48
N VAL A 106 -7.02 8.69 6.37
CA VAL A 106 -8.43 8.28 6.27
C VAL A 106 -8.60 6.77 6.46
N GLY A 107 -7.52 5.99 6.36
CA GLY A 107 -7.52 4.54 6.57
C GLY A 107 -7.36 3.72 5.29
N LEU A 108 -7.06 4.34 4.15
CA LEU A 108 -6.77 3.63 2.91
C LEU A 108 -5.43 2.91 3.02
N ILE A 109 -5.39 1.65 2.64
CA ILE A 109 -4.15 0.87 2.62
C ILE A 109 -3.26 1.28 1.46
N LEU A 110 -1.99 1.55 1.78
CA LEU A 110 -0.92 1.85 0.84
C LEU A 110 0.13 0.75 0.91
N SER A 111 0.74 0.41 -0.23
CA SER A 111 1.87 -0.50 -0.29
C SER A 111 3.09 0.17 -0.94
N CYS A 112 4.26 -0.09 -0.35
CA CYS A 112 5.52 0.39 -0.88
C CYS A 112 5.89 -0.39 -2.14
N GLN A 113 5.89 0.28 -3.27
CA GLN A 113 6.15 -0.30 -4.59
C GLN A 113 7.14 0.57 -5.36
N SER A 114 8.27 -0.01 -5.75
CA SER A 114 9.34 0.70 -6.45
C SER A 114 9.83 1.95 -5.69
N GLY A 115 9.93 1.86 -4.37
CA GLY A 115 10.44 2.93 -3.52
C GLY A 115 9.46 4.07 -3.20
N ILE A 116 8.18 3.94 -3.58
CA ILE A 116 7.13 4.92 -3.25
C ILE A 116 5.85 4.23 -2.75
N TYR A 117 5.15 4.85 -1.80
CA TYR A 117 3.84 4.37 -1.34
C TYR A 117 2.77 4.60 -2.41
N LYS A 118 2.17 3.52 -2.89
CA LYS A 118 1.09 3.52 -3.87
C LYS A 118 -0.17 2.93 -3.26
N LYS A 119 -1.32 3.37 -3.76
CA LYS A 119 -2.61 2.72 -3.47
C LYS A 119 -2.60 1.29 -4.02
N GLY A 120 -3.23 0.37 -3.30
CA GLY A 120 -3.62 -0.91 -3.89
C GLY A 120 -4.60 -0.63 -5.03
N THR A 121 -4.34 -1.11 -6.24
CA THR A 121 -5.15 -0.92 -7.46
C THR A 121 -6.51 -1.65 -7.42
N GLY A 122 -7.16 -1.68 -6.26
CA GLY A 122 -8.47 -2.28 -6.02
C GLY A 122 -9.65 -1.33 -6.24
N GLY A 123 -9.42 -0.15 -6.81
CA GLY A 123 -10.47 0.71 -7.35
C GLY A 123 -10.40 0.66 -8.86
N GLU A 124 -11.26 -0.17 -9.46
CA GLU A 124 -11.49 -0.23 -10.91
C GLU A 124 -10.32 -0.75 -11.78
N THR A 125 -10.32 -2.04 -12.13
CA THR A 125 -9.46 -2.52 -13.23
C THR A 125 -9.99 -2.01 -14.58
N GLY A 126 -9.08 -1.70 -15.51
CA GLY A 126 -9.42 -1.22 -16.86
C GLY A 126 -9.42 0.30 -17.01
N LEU A 127 -10.24 0.81 -17.92
CA LEU A 127 -10.25 2.24 -18.27
C LEU A 127 -10.60 3.14 -17.07
N ARG A 128 -11.48 2.70 -16.15
CA ARG A 128 -11.91 3.48 -14.99
C ARG A 128 -10.72 3.79 -14.06
N GLY A 129 -9.86 2.81 -13.75
CA GLY A 129 -8.64 3.04 -12.97
C GLY A 129 -7.53 3.82 -13.70
N MET A 130 -7.48 3.76 -15.03
CA MET A 130 -6.53 4.57 -15.82
C MET A 130 -6.85 6.08 -15.75
N TYR A 131 -8.13 6.44 -15.59
CA TYR A 131 -8.58 7.83 -15.53
C TYR A 131 -8.95 8.29 -14.11
N ASP A 132 -8.60 7.53 -13.07
CA ASP A 132 -8.78 7.92 -11.67
C ASP A 132 -8.25 9.32 -11.34
N PRO A 133 -7.06 9.75 -11.85
CA PRO A 133 -6.55 11.12 -11.65
C PRO A 133 -7.44 12.22 -12.26
N LEU A 134 -8.34 11.86 -13.18
CA LEU A 134 -9.20 12.78 -13.91
C LEU A 134 -10.65 12.78 -13.39
N LYS A 135 -10.97 12.07 -12.30
CA LYS A 135 -12.32 12.05 -11.71
C LYS A 135 -12.85 13.47 -11.45
N GLY A 136 -14.08 13.73 -11.91
CA GLY A 136 -14.74 15.03 -11.80
C GLY A 136 -14.23 16.10 -12.77
N LYS A 137 -13.36 15.73 -13.72
CA LYS A 137 -12.87 16.65 -14.76
C LYS A 137 -13.67 16.50 -16.06
N SER A 138 -13.83 17.59 -16.79
CA SER A 138 -14.43 17.63 -18.12
C SER A 138 -13.65 18.54 -19.06
N ALA A 139 -13.67 18.23 -20.34
CA ALA A 139 -13.08 19.04 -21.39
C ALA A 139 -14.05 19.11 -22.58
N SER A 140 -14.15 20.28 -23.21
CA SER A 140 -15.07 20.49 -24.33
C SER A 140 -14.46 21.40 -25.39
N CYS A 141 -14.78 21.12 -26.65
CA CYS A 141 -14.52 22.02 -27.77
C CYS A 141 -15.83 22.38 -28.44
N ALA A 142 -15.94 23.66 -28.81
CA ALA A 142 -17.07 24.18 -29.55
C ALA A 142 -16.60 24.87 -30.84
N ILE A 143 -17.38 24.69 -31.90
CA ILE A 143 -17.44 25.60 -33.04
C ILE A 143 -18.82 26.27 -33.02
N SER A 144 -19.00 27.31 -33.84
CA SER A 144 -20.16 28.21 -33.83
C SER A 144 -21.56 27.55 -33.79
N VAL A 145 -21.71 26.30 -34.22
CA VAL A 145 -22.99 25.55 -34.15
C VAL A 145 -22.86 24.08 -33.67
N ARG A 146 -21.69 23.63 -33.21
CA ARG A 146 -21.45 22.21 -32.82
C ARG A 146 -20.53 22.12 -31.61
N SER A 147 -20.75 21.12 -30.77
CA SER A 147 -19.91 20.88 -29.58
C SER A 147 -19.59 19.40 -29.40
N VAL A 148 -18.42 19.15 -28.81
CA VAL A 148 -17.94 17.83 -28.39
C VAL A 148 -17.41 17.97 -26.98
N TYR A 149 -17.69 16.98 -26.13
CA TYR A 149 -17.17 16.93 -24.76
C TYR A 149 -16.75 15.52 -24.35
N ALA A 150 -15.80 15.49 -23.42
CA ALA A 150 -15.40 14.32 -22.66
C ALA A 150 -15.42 14.67 -21.17
N SER A 151 -15.92 13.78 -20.34
CA SER A 151 -15.90 13.95 -18.89
C SER A 151 -15.66 12.63 -18.17
N VAL A 152 -14.97 12.69 -17.04
CA VAL A 152 -14.85 11.56 -16.12
C VAL A 152 -15.70 11.88 -14.90
N SER A 153 -16.70 11.06 -14.63
CA SER A 153 -17.59 11.23 -13.47
C SER A 153 -16.81 11.11 -12.17
N THR A 154 -17.40 11.53 -11.04
CA THR A 154 -16.81 11.28 -9.72
C THR A 154 -16.71 9.79 -9.39
N ALA A 155 -17.52 8.95 -10.05
CA ALA A 155 -17.45 7.50 -9.96
C ALA A 155 -16.39 6.89 -10.89
N GLY A 156 -15.76 7.67 -11.77
CA GLY A 156 -14.77 7.19 -12.76
C GLY A 156 -15.35 6.86 -14.14
N ASP A 157 -16.65 7.09 -14.38
CA ASP A 157 -17.28 6.83 -15.67
C ASP A 157 -16.85 7.83 -16.72
N ILE A 158 -16.40 7.31 -17.86
CA ILE A 158 -16.04 8.14 -19.01
C ILE A 158 -17.32 8.38 -19.82
N THR A 159 -17.68 9.65 -19.97
CA THR A 159 -18.76 10.08 -20.87
C THR A 159 -18.13 10.83 -22.03
N LEU A 160 -18.48 10.41 -23.25
CA LEU A 160 -18.11 11.06 -24.49
C LEU A 160 -19.41 11.46 -25.20
N GLY A 161 -19.53 12.69 -25.65
CA GLY A 161 -20.77 13.18 -26.26
C GLY A 161 -20.57 14.42 -27.12
N GLY A 162 -21.60 14.79 -27.89
CA GLY A 162 -21.59 15.98 -28.73
C GLY A 162 -22.87 16.15 -29.55
N ASN A 163 -23.14 17.37 -29.99
CA ASN A 163 -24.25 17.67 -30.92
C ASN A 163 -23.69 17.88 -32.33
N ILE A 164 -23.81 16.84 -33.16
CA ILE A 164 -23.19 16.75 -34.47
C ILE A 164 -24.12 15.95 -35.38
N ASN A 165 -24.97 16.66 -36.13
CA ASN A 165 -25.81 16.02 -37.15
C ASN A 165 -24.94 15.25 -38.15
N GLY A 166 -25.19 13.94 -38.29
CA GLY A 166 -24.57 13.06 -39.30
C GLY A 166 -23.18 12.53 -38.98
N ALA A 167 -22.74 12.57 -37.71
CA ALA A 167 -21.43 12.05 -37.33
C ALA A 167 -21.48 10.66 -36.71
N THR A 168 -20.53 9.79 -37.07
CA THR A 168 -20.33 8.50 -36.42
C THR A 168 -19.26 8.65 -35.35
N PHE A 169 -19.59 8.23 -34.13
CA PHE A 169 -18.65 8.21 -33.01
C PHE A 169 -17.86 6.90 -33.03
N GLY A 170 -16.52 6.98 -32.98
CA GLY A 170 -15.66 5.81 -32.97
C GLY A 170 -14.49 5.99 -32.01
N CYS A 171 -14.30 5.03 -31.12
CA CYS A 171 -13.06 4.86 -30.38
C CYS A 171 -12.35 3.62 -30.96
N THR A 172 -11.13 3.78 -31.46
CA THR A 172 -10.31 2.63 -31.86
C THR A 172 -9.64 2.04 -30.63
N ASN A 173 -9.64 0.70 -30.55
CA ASN A 173 -9.13 -0.09 -29.43
C ASN A 173 -7.68 0.27 -29.01
N PRO A 174 -7.30 0.03 -27.73
CA PRO A 174 -6.04 0.44 -27.12
C PRO A 174 -4.80 -0.11 -27.85
N PRO A 175 -3.65 0.60 -27.82
CA PRO A 175 -3.16 1.37 -26.66
C PRO A 175 -3.29 2.90 -26.73
N SER A 176 -3.86 3.48 -27.79
CA SER A 176 -3.76 4.93 -28.03
C SER A 176 -4.94 5.79 -27.53
N GLY A 177 -6.04 5.22 -27.03
CA GLY A 177 -7.14 5.99 -26.40
C GLY A 177 -7.76 7.08 -27.30
N ARG A 178 -7.65 6.91 -28.62
CA ARG A 178 -8.09 7.90 -29.61
C ARG A 178 -9.60 7.77 -29.80
N CYS A 179 -10.35 8.75 -29.34
CA CYS A 179 -11.78 8.86 -29.61
C CYS A 179 -11.98 10.06 -30.53
N GLY A 180 -12.52 9.79 -31.71
CA GLY A 180 -12.67 10.78 -32.76
C GLY A 180 -14.11 10.86 -33.26
N ILE A 181 -14.40 11.96 -33.91
CA ILE A 181 -15.66 12.22 -34.59
C ILE A 181 -15.33 12.49 -36.05
N GLN A 182 -15.93 11.72 -36.95
CA GLN A 182 -15.84 11.96 -38.39
C GLN A 182 -17.11 12.65 -38.90
N VAL A 183 -16.95 13.78 -39.59
CA VAL A 183 -18.03 14.51 -40.28
C VAL A 183 -17.66 14.62 -41.76
N GLY A 184 -18.32 13.83 -42.62
CA GLY A 184 -17.91 13.70 -44.02
C GLY A 184 -16.48 13.17 -44.15
N SER A 185 -15.58 13.95 -44.76
CA SER A 185 -14.15 13.64 -44.88
C SER A 185 -13.27 14.27 -43.78
N THR A 186 -13.86 15.04 -42.86
CA THR A 186 -13.11 15.74 -41.80
C THR A 186 -13.15 14.95 -40.50
N LEU A 187 -11.96 14.66 -39.94
CA LEU A 187 -11.79 14.03 -38.63
C LEU A 187 -11.51 15.10 -37.57
N TYR A 188 -12.27 15.07 -36.49
CA TYR A 188 -12.05 15.83 -35.28
C TYR A 188 -11.64 14.84 -34.19
N GLU A 189 -10.43 14.96 -33.66
CA GLU A 189 -9.87 13.97 -32.74
C GLU A 189 -9.74 14.52 -31.32
N ALA A 190 -10.29 13.79 -30.35
CA ALA A 190 -10.05 13.99 -28.93
C ALA A 190 -9.26 12.78 -28.40
N VAL A 191 -7.97 12.98 -28.17
CA VAL A 191 -7.11 11.93 -27.64
C VAL A 191 -7.15 12.01 -26.13
N LEU A 192 -7.74 10.99 -25.50
CA LEU A 192 -7.58 10.74 -24.07
C LEU A 192 -6.26 9.99 -23.89
N THR A 193 -5.22 10.71 -23.51
CA THR A 193 -3.98 10.07 -23.08
C THR A 193 -4.09 9.78 -21.58
N GLY A 194 -3.34 8.80 -21.07
CA GLY A 194 -3.17 8.61 -19.63
C GLY A 194 -2.55 9.82 -18.91
N THR A 195 -2.29 10.92 -19.63
CA THR A 195 -1.65 12.16 -19.18
C THR A 195 -2.50 13.41 -19.44
N GLY A 196 -3.68 13.32 -20.07
CA GLY A 196 -4.54 14.47 -20.37
C GLY A 196 -5.47 14.27 -21.57
N VAL A 197 -6.17 15.34 -21.97
CA VAL A 197 -6.98 15.38 -23.20
C VAL A 197 -6.30 16.29 -24.21
N SER A 198 -5.87 15.74 -25.35
CA SER A 198 -5.31 16.52 -26.46
C SER A 198 -6.32 16.61 -27.60
N TYR A 199 -6.53 17.82 -28.12
CA TYR A 199 -7.42 18.06 -29.26
C TYR A 199 -6.61 18.38 -30.51
N ALA A 200 -6.93 17.73 -31.62
CA ALA A 200 -6.44 18.10 -32.94
C ALA A 200 -7.64 18.43 -33.84
N SER A 201 -7.74 19.69 -34.26
CA SER A 201 -8.66 20.11 -35.31
C SER A 201 -7.89 20.88 -36.39
N ASN A 202 -8.32 20.71 -37.64
CA ASN A 202 -7.68 21.32 -38.82
C ASN A 202 -8.17 22.76 -39.06
N GLY A 203 -8.46 23.53 -38.01
CA GLY A 203 -8.98 24.90 -38.13
C GLY A 203 -9.28 25.58 -36.78
N THR A 204 -9.47 26.91 -36.82
CA THR A 204 -9.72 27.81 -35.67
C THR A 204 -10.82 27.30 -34.74
N THR A 205 -10.44 26.52 -33.74
CA THR A 205 -11.34 25.90 -32.77
C THR A 205 -10.97 26.40 -31.39
N GLN A 206 -11.94 26.97 -30.66
CA GLN A 206 -11.74 27.36 -29.26
C GLN A 206 -12.02 26.14 -28.39
N CYS A 207 -10.96 25.49 -27.92
CA CYS A 207 -11.04 24.43 -26.94
C CYS A 207 -10.77 25.01 -25.54
N SER A 208 -11.63 24.67 -24.58
CA SER A 208 -11.47 25.07 -23.19
C SER A 208 -11.23 23.83 -22.33
N GLY A 209 -10.17 23.86 -21.52
CA GLY A 209 -9.77 22.75 -20.64
C GLY A 209 -8.50 22.01 -21.07
N LEU A 210 -7.48 22.72 -21.57
CA LEU A 210 -6.15 22.11 -21.77
C LEU A 210 -5.59 21.69 -20.41
N TRP A 211 -5.31 20.40 -20.24
CA TRP A 211 -4.73 19.85 -19.01
C TRP A 211 -3.22 19.61 -19.21
N PRO A 212 -2.35 20.53 -18.80
CA PRO A 212 -0.99 20.17 -18.40
C PRO A 212 -1.04 19.68 -16.95
N LEU A 213 -0.35 18.57 -16.63
CA LEU A 213 -0.08 18.21 -15.23
C LEU A 213 1.39 18.48 -14.91
N SER A 214 1.57 19.31 -13.88
CA SER A 214 2.68 19.27 -12.92
C SER A 214 2.66 17.98 -12.13
#